data_AF-A0A7S4KBQ1-F1
#
_entry.id   AF-A0A7S4KBQ1-F1
#
_cell.length_a   1.000
_cell.length_b   1.000
_cell.length_c   1.000
_cell.angle_alpha   90.00
_cell.angle_beta   90.00
_cell.angle_gamma   90.00
#
_symmetry.space_group_name_H-M   'P 1'
#
loop_
_entity.id
_entity.type
_entity.pdbx_description
1 polymer ?
#
loop_
_entity_poly.entity_id
_entity_poly.type
_entity_poly.pdbx_seq_one_letter_code
_entity_poly.pdbx_strand_id
1 'polypeptide(L)'
;VLAFFLLAFSAVSPPAFSVGKPLQTSPRQESRTRSGASSMVMRARVCDLLGKRPNRQARVVTFSHKRNKSVQHVNLQWKRYYSDELGRNVRLRLSTKGMKTVNKYGSGDAAAREICLDLS
;
A
#
# COMPACT_ATOMS: atom_id res chain seq x y z
N VAL A 1 -41.85 -25.97 -47.79
CA VAL A 1 -41.60 -25.47 -49.16
C VAL A 1 -41.99 -24.00 -49.17
N LEU A 2 -41.02 -23.15 -49.47
CA LEU A 2 -41.12 -21.73 -49.82
C LEU A 2 -41.61 -20.77 -48.71
N ALA A 3 -40.75 -19.96 -48.08
CA ALA A 3 -39.92 -18.89 -48.63
C ALA A 3 -40.60 -17.50 -48.47
N PHE A 4 -39.91 -16.64 -47.72
CA PHE A 4 -39.82 -15.18 -47.91
C PHE A 4 -41.09 -14.34 -47.69
N PHE A 5 -41.05 -13.44 -46.71
CA PHE A 5 -40.78 -12.02 -47.01
C PHE A 5 -40.48 -11.26 -45.71
N LEU A 6 -39.20 -10.95 -45.55
CA LEU A 6 -38.72 -9.87 -44.69
C LEU A 6 -39.32 -8.55 -45.20
N LEU A 7 -40.05 -7.83 -44.36
CA LEU A 7 -40.16 -6.38 -44.50
C LEU A 7 -39.85 -5.74 -43.14
N ALA A 8 -38.61 -5.28 -43.06
CA ALA A 8 -38.09 -4.42 -42.04
C ALA A 8 -38.91 -3.11 -42.01
N PHE A 9 -39.73 -2.93 -40.98
CA PHE A 9 -40.25 -1.62 -40.62
C PHE A 9 -39.15 -0.89 -39.85
N SER A 10 -38.33 -0.14 -40.58
CA SER A 10 -37.41 0.84 -40.03
C SER A 10 -38.21 1.96 -39.39
N ALA A 11 -38.40 1.87 -38.07
CA ALA A 11 -38.89 3.00 -37.29
C ALA A 11 -37.80 4.08 -37.27
N VAL A 12 -37.89 5.01 -38.23
CA VAL A 12 -37.19 6.30 -38.21
C VAL A 12 -37.69 7.06 -36.99
N SER A 13 -36.89 7.03 -35.93
CA SER A 13 -37.14 7.82 -34.73
C SER A 13 -36.78 9.28 -35.01
N PRO A 14 -37.65 10.27 -34.71
CA PRO A 14 -37.34 11.68 -34.93
C PRO A 14 -36.14 12.11 -34.08
N PRO A 15 -35.32 13.07 -34.55
CA PRO A 15 -34.24 13.62 -33.74
C PRO A 15 -34.85 14.46 -32.63
N ALA A 16 -34.93 13.90 -31.42
CA ALA A 16 -35.15 14.68 -30.22
C ALA A 16 -33.90 15.56 -30.01
N PHE A 17 -33.93 16.75 -30.62
CA PHE A 17 -33.14 17.91 -30.19
C PHE A 17 -33.57 18.24 -28.77
N SER A 18 -33.01 17.47 -27.82
CA SER A 18 -33.04 17.82 -26.42
C SER A 18 -32.24 19.10 -26.28
N VAL A 19 -32.97 20.16 -25.97
CA VAL A 19 -32.49 21.43 -25.43
C VAL A 19 -31.29 21.13 -24.54
N GLY A 20 -30.17 21.75 -24.88
CA GLY A 20 -28.88 21.55 -24.23
C GLY A 20 -29.06 21.51 -22.72
N LYS A 21 -28.73 20.37 -22.11
CA LYS A 21 -28.40 20.35 -20.69
C LYS A 21 -27.32 21.41 -20.51
N PRO A 22 -27.45 22.35 -19.56
CA PRO A 22 -26.32 23.21 -19.26
C PRO A 22 -25.14 22.28 -19.02
N LEU A 23 -24.02 22.53 -19.72
CA LEU A 23 -22.75 21.94 -19.35
C LEU A 23 -22.64 22.15 -17.85
N GLN A 24 -22.84 21.08 -17.09
CA GLN A 24 -22.36 21.04 -15.73
C GLN A 24 -20.86 21.16 -15.93
N THR A 25 -20.36 22.39 -15.87
CA THR A 25 -19.04 22.65 -15.34
C THR A 25 -19.10 22.04 -13.96
N SER A 26 -18.84 20.72 -13.89
CA SER A 26 -18.45 20.11 -12.64
C SER A 26 -17.36 21.03 -12.12
N PRO A 27 -17.45 21.50 -10.86
CA PRO A 27 -16.32 22.20 -10.29
C PRO A 27 -15.17 21.24 -10.46
N ARG A 28 -14.26 21.60 -11.37
CA ARG A 28 -13.03 20.89 -11.67
C ARG A 28 -12.44 20.61 -10.32
N GLN A 29 -12.50 19.35 -9.88
CA GLN A 29 -12.26 18.94 -8.50
C GLN A 29 -11.18 19.81 -7.89
N GLU A 30 -11.66 20.79 -7.13
CA GLU A 30 -10.83 21.89 -6.69
C GLU A 30 -9.91 21.30 -5.67
N SER A 31 -8.63 21.27 -6.04
CA SER A 31 -7.54 20.82 -5.20
C SER A 31 -7.78 19.43 -4.59
N ARG A 32 -7.19 18.41 -5.23
CA ARG A 32 -6.38 17.46 -4.45
C ARG A 32 -5.62 18.34 -3.48
N THR A 33 -5.97 18.31 -2.19
CA THR A 33 -5.14 18.92 -1.18
C THR A 33 -3.80 18.22 -1.35
N ARG A 34 -2.92 18.89 -2.07
CA ARG A 34 -1.49 18.67 -2.04
C ARG A 34 -1.14 19.07 -0.63
N SER A 35 -1.40 18.21 0.34
CA SER A 35 -0.61 18.16 1.56
C SER A 35 0.79 17.72 1.09
N GLY A 36 1.62 18.60 0.56
CA GLY A 36 1.88 19.93 1.11
C GLY A 36 2.84 19.69 2.25
N ALA A 37 4.11 19.60 1.87
CA ALA A 37 5.26 19.12 2.65
C ALA A 37 5.17 17.63 3.04
N SER A 38 5.80 16.78 2.20
CA SER A 38 6.52 15.61 2.73
C SER A 38 7.49 16.16 3.77
N SER A 39 7.08 16.23 5.04
CA SER A 39 8.04 16.29 6.13
C SER A 39 8.95 15.10 5.86
N MET A 40 10.22 15.37 5.55
CA MET A 40 11.19 14.31 5.33
C MET A 40 11.53 13.74 6.71
N VAL A 41 10.51 13.17 7.38
CA VAL A 41 10.62 12.52 8.67
C VAL A 41 11.41 11.26 8.40
N MET A 42 12.70 11.36 8.67
CA MET A 42 13.64 10.27 8.58
C MET A 42 13.23 9.20 9.60
N ARG A 43 12.38 8.26 9.16
CA ARG A 43 11.90 7.17 9.99
C ARG A 43 13.06 6.27 10.40
N ALA A 44 13.32 6.18 11.71
CA ALA A 44 14.37 5.33 12.28
C ALA A 44 14.31 3.91 11.71
N ARG A 45 15.46 3.30 11.39
CA ARG A 45 15.58 1.94 10.81
C ARG A 45 15.15 0.87 11.83
N VAL A 46 13.85 0.77 12.06
CA VAL A 46 13.21 -0.16 13.00
C VAL A 46 12.20 -1.00 12.23
N CYS A 47 12.06 -2.26 12.64
CA CYS A 47 11.01 -3.15 12.14
C CYS A 47 9.68 -2.79 12.78
N ASP A 48 8.63 -2.66 11.97
CA ASP A 48 7.34 -2.14 12.44
C ASP A 48 6.64 -3.12 13.40
N LEU A 49 6.64 -4.41 13.05
CA LEU A 49 6.01 -5.44 13.88
C LEU A 49 6.82 -5.83 15.14
N LEU A 50 8.13 -6.02 15.01
CA LEU A 50 8.95 -6.60 16.09
C LEU A 50 9.79 -5.57 16.84
N GLY A 51 9.75 -4.29 16.46
CA GLY A 51 10.57 -3.25 17.06
C GLY A 51 12.09 -3.44 16.92
N LYS A 52 12.55 -4.37 16.08
CA LYS A 52 13.99 -4.69 15.95
C LYS A 52 14.78 -3.46 15.49
N ARG A 53 15.82 -3.12 16.26
CA ARG A 53 16.70 -1.97 16.05
C ARG A 53 18.10 -2.42 15.58
N PRO A 54 18.85 -1.56 14.87
CA PRO A 54 20.23 -1.86 14.51
C PRO A 54 21.10 -1.96 15.76
N ASN A 55 22.02 -2.93 15.77
CA ASN A 55 23.00 -3.05 16.84
C ASN A 55 24.10 -2.00 16.63
N ARG A 56 23.99 -0.90 17.38
CA ARG A 56 24.98 0.19 17.38
C ARG A 56 26.18 -0.12 18.25
N GLN A 57 26.19 -1.18 19.05
CA GLN A 57 27.32 -1.56 19.91
C GLN A 57 28.35 -2.45 19.21
N ALA A 58 27.99 -3.02 18.06
CA ALA A 58 28.87 -3.85 17.25
C ALA A 58 30.21 -3.16 16.87
N ARG A 59 31.21 -4.01 16.62
CA ARG A 59 32.56 -3.63 16.20
C ARG A 59 33.09 -4.67 15.19
N VAL A 60 33.85 -4.21 14.21
CA VAL A 60 34.64 -5.07 13.33
C VAL A 60 36.02 -5.24 13.97
N VAL A 61 36.46 -6.49 14.12
CA VAL A 61 37.74 -6.84 14.75
C VAL A 61 38.70 -7.23 13.64
N THR A 62 39.86 -6.59 13.56
CA THR A 62 40.91 -7.00 12.63
C THR A 62 41.68 -8.20 13.18
N PHE A 63 42.48 -8.85 12.33
CA PHE A 63 43.40 -9.92 12.75
C PHE A 63 44.30 -9.50 13.93
N SER A 64 44.77 -8.26 13.91
CA SER A 64 45.56 -7.64 14.99
C SER A 64 44.76 -7.17 16.22
N HIS A 65 43.51 -7.62 16.38
CA HIS A 65 42.61 -7.25 17.49
C HIS A 65 42.25 -5.76 17.61
N LYS A 66 42.49 -4.95 16.57
CA LYS A 66 42.02 -3.56 16.53
C LYS A 66 40.50 -3.56 16.35
N ARG A 67 39.80 -2.80 17.19
CA ARG A 67 38.33 -2.77 17.28
C ARG A 67 37.78 -1.52 16.60
N ASN A 68 37.30 -1.65 15.38
CA ASN A 68 36.71 -0.54 14.62
C ASN A 68 35.19 -0.49 14.82
N LYS A 69 34.65 0.71 14.99
CA LYS A 69 33.20 0.87 15.22
C LYS A 69 32.43 0.64 13.92
N SER A 70 31.43 -0.24 13.95
CA SER A 70 30.53 -0.48 12.81
C SER A 70 29.14 -0.84 13.30
N VAL A 71 28.11 -0.33 12.62
CA VAL A 71 26.70 -0.58 12.97
C VAL A 71 26.17 -1.76 12.17
N GLN A 72 25.65 -2.76 12.86
CA GLN A 72 24.96 -3.88 12.21
C GLN A 72 23.49 -3.49 11.98
N HIS A 73 23.14 -3.29 10.71
CA HIS A 73 21.79 -2.94 10.32
C HIS A 73 20.86 -4.16 10.35
N VAL A 74 19.57 -3.89 10.60
CA VAL A 74 18.53 -4.90 10.45
C VAL A 74 18.23 -5.06 8.95
N ASN A 75 18.04 -6.31 8.50
CA ASN A 75 17.58 -6.61 7.13
C ASN A 75 16.11 -6.22 6.97
N LEU A 76 15.86 -4.93 6.76
CA LEU A 76 14.54 -4.32 6.61
C LEU A 76 14.12 -4.30 5.14
N GLN A 77 12.89 -4.73 4.88
CA GLN A 77 12.29 -4.83 3.55
C GLN A 77 10.91 -4.20 3.55
N TRP A 78 10.56 -3.53 2.45
CA TRP A 78 9.20 -3.02 2.26
C TRP A 78 8.32 -4.13 1.70
N LYS A 79 7.23 -4.43 2.43
CA LYS A 79 6.25 -5.43 2.01
C LYS A 79 4.84 -4.93 2.29
N ARG A 80 3.89 -5.45 1.52
CA ARG A 80 2.47 -5.15 1.64
C ARG A 80 1.78 -6.39 2.17
N TYR A 81 0.97 -6.21 3.21
CA TYR A 81 0.12 -7.25 3.76
C TYR A 81 -1.32 -6.76 3.71
N TYR A 82 -2.24 -7.65 3.38
CA TYR A 82 -3.66 -7.35 3.45
C TYR A 82 -4.08 -7.36 4.94
N SER A 83 -4.86 -6.36 5.32
CA SER A 83 -5.49 -6.26 6.64
C SER A 83 -6.98 -6.44 6.48
N ASP A 84 -7.54 -7.41 7.19
CA ASP A 84 -8.96 -7.74 7.19
C ASP A 84 -9.76 -6.68 7.95
N GLU A 85 -9.16 -6.08 8.98
CA GLU A 85 -9.79 -5.02 9.80
C GLU A 85 -9.98 -3.71 9.03
N LEU A 86 -8.99 -3.34 8.21
CA LEU A 86 -8.99 -2.08 7.45
C LEU A 86 -9.50 -2.25 6.01
N GLY A 87 -9.70 -3.48 5.54
CA GLY A 87 -10.09 -3.79 4.16
C GLY A 87 -9.09 -3.30 3.11
N ARG A 88 -7.82 -3.12 3.48
CA ARG A 88 -6.79 -2.52 2.59
C ARG A 88 -5.41 -3.15 2.79
N ASN A 89 -4.56 -2.99 1.79
CA ASN A 89 -3.16 -3.40 1.85
C ASN A 89 -2.33 -2.37 2.63
N VAL A 90 -1.80 -2.75 3.79
CA VAL A 90 -0.89 -1.94 4.60
C VAL A 90 0.56 -2.17 4.17
N ARG A 91 1.29 -1.09 3.91
CA ARG A 91 2.71 -1.14 3.54
C ARG A 91 3.58 -1.00 4.78
N LEU A 92 4.22 -2.10 5.19
CA LEU A 92 5.06 -2.17 6.37
C LEU A 92 6.53 -2.31 5.99
N ARG A 93 7.41 -1.79 6.84
CA ARG A 93 8.85 -2.03 6.77
C ARG A 93 9.23 -3.10 7.77
N LEU A 94 9.39 -4.32 7.30
CA LEU A 94 9.58 -5.50 8.14
C LEU A 94 10.99 -6.05 8.05
N SER A 95 11.47 -6.62 9.15
CA SER A 95 12.63 -7.50 9.12
C SER A 95 12.26 -8.86 8.54
N THR A 96 13.23 -9.62 8.04
CA THR A 96 13.00 -11.01 7.59
C THR A 96 12.41 -11.91 8.67
N LYS A 97 12.77 -11.68 9.94
CA LYS A 97 12.13 -12.36 11.07
C LYS A 97 10.68 -11.92 11.27
N GLY A 98 10.38 -10.64 11.06
CA GLY A 98 9.01 -10.13 11.04
C GLY A 98 8.16 -10.79 9.96
N MET A 99 8.71 -10.96 8.75
CA MET A 99 8.03 -11.70 7.68
C MET A 99 7.77 -13.17 8.08
N LYS A 100 8.74 -13.82 8.74
CA LYS A 100 8.55 -15.19 9.25
C LYS A 100 7.44 -15.25 10.31
N THR A 101 7.36 -14.25 11.19
CA THR A 101 6.28 -14.12 12.18
C THR A 101 4.92 -14.00 11.50
N VAL A 102 4.79 -13.11 10.50
CA VAL A 102 3.54 -12.98 9.74
C VAL A 102 3.14 -14.30 9.08
N ASN A 103 4.09 -14.99 8.44
CA ASN A 103 3.81 -16.29 7.83
C ASN A 103 3.41 -17.37 8.84
N LYS A 104 3.89 -17.28 10.10
CA LYS A 104 3.52 -18.22 11.16
C LYS A 104 2.07 -18.01 11.63
N TYR A 105 1.64 -16.77 11.75
CA TYR A 105 0.29 -16.42 12.22
C TYR A 105 -0.73 -16.30 11.09
N GLY A 106 -0.31 -16.42 9.84
CA GLY A 106 -1.18 -16.40 8.65
C GLY A 106 -1.43 -14.99 8.11
N SER A 107 -1.69 -14.01 8.98
CA SER A 107 -2.03 -12.64 8.60
C SER A 107 -1.20 -11.58 9.35
N GLY A 108 -1.09 -10.39 8.74
CA GLY A 108 -0.43 -9.23 9.35
C GLY A 108 -1.12 -8.79 10.64
N ASP A 109 -2.46 -8.77 10.63
CA ASP A 109 -3.29 -8.37 11.79
C ASP A 109 -3.14 -9.36 12.95
N ALA A 110 -3.19 -10.67 12.67
CA ALA A 110 -3.00 -11.71 13.67
C ALA A 110 -1.63 -11.57 14.36
N ALA A 111 -0.57 -11.31 13.60
CA ALA A 111 0.75 -11.07 14.16
C ALA A 111 0.83 -9.77 14.98
N ALA A 112 0.08 -8.74 14.61
CA ALA A 112 0.07 -7.45 15.30
C ALA A 112 -0.65 -7.53 16.66
N ARG A 113 -1.76 -8.27 16.75
CA ARG A 113 -2.50 -8.53 18.00
C ARG A 113 -1.63 -9.21 19.06
N GLU A 114 -0.86 -10.21 18.66
CA GLU A 114 0.06 -10.94 19.56
C GLU A 114 1.16 -10.05 20.15
N ILE A 115 1.56 -9.01 19.41
CA ILE A 115 2.64 -8.08 19.80
C ILE A 115 2.06 -6.78 20.38
N CYS A 116 0.73 -6.68 20.50
CA CYS A 116 -0.01 -5.50 20.97
C CYS A 116 0.33 -4.25 20.14
N LEU A 117 0.23 -4.36 18.81
CA LEU A 117 0.43 -3.25 17.87
C LEU A 117 -0.83 -3.04 17.02
N ASP A 118 -1.27 -1.79 16.86
CA ASP A 118 -2.35 -1.41 15.95
C ASP A 118 -1.81 -0.99 14.58
N LEU A 119 -2.43 -1.47 13.51
CA LEU A 119 -2.01 -1.24 12.11
C LEU A 119 -2.73 -0.04 11.44
N SER A 120 -3.10 0.97 12.23
CA SER A 120 -3.88 2.15 11.79
C SER A 120 -3.25 2.97 10.65
#